data_AF-A0A383DNC4-F1
#
_entry.id   AF-A0A383DNC4-F1
#
_cell.length_a   1.000
_cell.length_b   1.000
_cell.length_c   1.000
_cell.angle_alpha   90.00
_cell.angle_beta   90.00
_cell.angle_gamma   90.00
#
_symmetry.space_group_name_H-M   'P 1'
#
loop_
_entity.id
_entity.type
_entity.pdbx_description
1 polymer ?
#
loop_
_entity_poly.entity_id
_entity_poly.type
_entity_poly.pdbx_seq_one_letter_code
_entity_poly.pdbx_strand_id
1 'polypeptide(L)'
;MTPSLLAFDRPVRLIACVKVTELTDRLMASYAKVGGINHLDGTNLPSKKGIVGITTDLLHLLFPGFFDDKVTHSSEIKMETALLMDSVAGRLEDELLKSIEAEPPDDVAKSNPRATARELTMEFL
;
A
#
# COMPACT_ATOMS: atom_id res chain seq x y z
N MET A 1 -63.40 -12.74 -10.73
CA MET A 1 -62.71 -14.03 -10.56
C MET A 1 -61.90 -14.27 -11.83
N THR A 2 -60.62 -13.87 -11.80
CA THR A 2 -59.46 -14.32 -12.60
C THR A 2 -58.30 -13.37 -12.25
N PRO A 3 -57.28 -13.80 -11.47
CA PRO A 3 -56.13 -12.95 -11.16
C PRO A 3 -55.03 -13.19 -12.21
N SER A 4 -54.56 -12.15 -12.89
CA SER A 4 -53.37 -12.22 -13.74
C SER A 4 -52.13 -11.94 -12.89
N LEU A 5 -51.48 -13.02 -12.47
CA LEU A 5 -50.13 -13.02 -11.91
C LEU A 5 -49.14 -12.73 -13.06
N LEU A 6 -48.58 -11.51 -13.12
CA LEU A 6 -47.39 -11.22 -13.94
C LEU A 6 -46.22 -11.11 -12.96
N ALA A 7 -45.61 -12.25 -12.64
CA ALA A 7 -44.36 -12.70 -13.27
C ALA A 7 -43.16 -11.92 -12.72
N PHE A 8 -42.77 -12.28 -11.49
CA PHE A 8 -41.37 -12.29 -11.09
C PHE A 8 -40.66 -13.30 -11.99
N ASP A 9 -40.13 -12.84 -13.12
CA ASP A 9 -39.17 -13.63 -13.88
C ASP A 9 -38.17 -12.68 -14.54
N ARG A 10 -37.17 -12.26 -13.77
CA ARG A 10 -35.90 -11.83 -14.36
C ARG A 10 -35.05 -13.09 -14.50
N PRO A 11 -34.97 -13.70 -15.69
CA PRO A 11 -34.00 -14.76 -15.90
C PRO A 11 -32.62 -14.13 -15.79
N VAL A 12 -31.86 -14.56 -14.77
CA VAL A 12 -30.42 -14.40 -14.71
C VAL A 12 -29.87 -15.18 -15.91
N ARG A 13 -29.67 -14.50 -17.04
CA ARG A 13 -29.05 -15.10 -18.23
C ARG A 13 -27.62 -15.49 -17.87
N LEU A 14 -27.41 -16.80 -17.78
CA LEU A 14 -26.12 -17.43 -17.64
C LEU A 14 -25.25 -17.08 -18.87
N ILE A 15 -24.29 -16.19 -18.66
CA ILE A 15 -22.96 -16.14 -19.25
C ILE A 15 -22.93 -16.26 -20.78
N ALA A 16 -23.05 -15.12 -21.47
CA ALA A 16 -22.42 -14.95 -22.77
C ALA A 16 -20.91 -15.26 -22.63
N CYS A 17 -20.27 -15.82 -23.67
CA CYS A 17 -18.81 -15.93 -23.74
C CYS A 17 -18.22 -14.51 -23.80
N VAL A 18 -18.12 -13.85 -22.64
CA VAL A 18 -17.54 -12.53 -22.54
C VAL A 18 -16.04 -12.71 -22.73
N LYS A 19 -15.50 -12.10 -23.78
CA LYS A 19 -14.06 -12.09 -24.01
C LYS A 19 -13.39 -11.28 -22.92
N VAL A 20 -12.16 -11.66 -22.55
CA VAL A 20 -11.37 -10.91 -21.56
C VAL A 20 -11.28 -9.42 -21.92
N THR A 21 -11.18 -9.09 -23.20
CA THR A 21 -11.19 -7.69 -23.68
C THR A 21 -12.46 -6.94 -23.30
N GLU A 22 -13.63 -7.57 -23.44
CA GLU A 22 -14.91 -6.95 -23.10
C GLU A 22 -15.08 -6.82 -21.58
N LEU A 23 -14.54 -7.76 -20.79
CA LEU A 23 -14.46 -7.61 -19.34
C LEU A 23 -13.55 -6.43 -18.95
N THR A 24 -12.40 -6.29 -19.61
CA THR A 24 -11.48 -5.15 -19.41
C THR A 24 -12.17 -3.83 -19.72
N ASP A 25 -12.83 -3.71 -20.88
CA ASP A 25 -13.53 -2.48 -21.28
C ASP A 25 -14.64 -2.11 -20.29
N ARG A 26 -15.40 -3.11 -19.83
CA ARG A 26 -16.44 -2.92 -18.80
C ARG A 26 -15.86 -2.48 -17.47
N LEU A 27 -14.71 -3.01 -17.08
CA LEU A 27 -14.01 -2.62 -15.85
C LEU A 27 -13.47 -1.19 -15.95
N MET A 28 -12.85 -0.82 -17.07
CA MET A 28 -12.38 0.54 -17.34
C MET A 28 -13.54 1.54 -17.34
N ALA A 29 -14.64 1.22 -18.02
CA ALA A 29 -15.84 2.04 -18.01
C ALA A 29 -16.44 2.20 -16.60
N SER A 30 -16.38 1.15 -15.78
CA SER A 30 -16.81 1.21 -14.37
C SER A 30 -15.93 2.16 -13.56
N TYR A 31 -14.61 2.12 -13.75
CA TYR A 31 -13.68 2.99 -13.04
C TYR A 31 -13.90 4.47 -13.40
N ALA A 32 -14.10 4.78 -14.68
CA ALA A 32 -14.42 6.12 -15.14
C ALA A 32 -15.79 6.61 -14.61
N LYS A 33 -16.78 5.71 -14.50
CA LYS A 33 -18.14 6.05 -14.07
C LYS A 33 -18.26 6.31 -12.57
N VAL A 34 -17.63 5.49 -11.74
CA VAL A 34 -17.75 5.56 -10.27
C VAL A 34 -16.73 6.55 -9.68
N GLY A 35 -15.63 6.82 -10.40
CA GLY A 35 -14.51 7.61 -9.87
C GLY A 35 -13.72 6.84 -8.81
N GLY A 36 -12.65 7.45 -8.30
CA GLY A 36 -11.81 6.86 -7.24
C GLY A 36 -10.48 6.25 -7.71
N ILE A 37 -10.28 6.08 -9.02
CA ILE A 37 -8.97 5.78 -9.61
C ILE A 37 -8.27 7.02 -10.20
N ASN A 38 -8.86 8.21 -10.04
CA ASN A 38 -8.36 9.45 -10.65
C ASN A 38 -7.02 9.93 -10.07
N HIS A 39 -6.49 9.25 -9.05
CA HIS A 39 -5.16 9.51 -8.51
C HIS A 39 -4.04 8.77 -9.27
N LEU A 40 -4.35 8.10 -10.39
CA LEU A 40 -3.32 7.48 -11.24
C LEU A 40 -2.31 8.51 -11.78
N ASP A 41 -2.72 9.78 -11.90
CA ASP A 41 -1.87 10.91 -12.33
C ASP A 41 -1.44 11.82 -11.16
N GLY A 42 -1.75 11.45 -9.91
CA GLY A 42 -1.49 12.24 -8.70
C GLY A 42 -0.20 11.89 -7.95
N THR A 43 0.08 12.63 -6.88
CA THR A 43 1.24 12.45 -5.97
C THR A 43 1.39 11.00 -5.52
N ASN A 44 2.61 10.46 -5.49
CA ASN A 44 2.85 9.08 -5.10
C ASN A 44 2.38 8.85 -3.66
N LEU A 45 1.29 8.09 -3.46
CA LEU A 45 0.76 7.79 -2.13
C LEU A 45 1.62 6.74 -1.42
N PRO A 46 1.55 6.67 -0.08
CA PRO A 46 2.23 5.63 0.67
C PRO A 46 1.84 4.22 0.19
N SER A 47 2.83 3.37 -0.01
CA SER A 47 2.64 2.03 -0.52
C SER A 47 2.27 1.07 0.61
N LYS A 48 1.09 0.47 0.54
CA LYS A 48 0.70 -0.60 1.48
C LYS A 48 1.74 -1.73 1.53
N LYS A 49 2.28 -2.11 0.36
CA LYS A 49 3.35 -3.12 0.27
C LYS A 49 4.64 -2.62 0.92
N GLY A 50 4.98 -1.34 0.75
CA GLY A 50 6.12 -0.70 1.39
C GLY A 50 6.02 -0.77 2.92
N ILE A 51 4.89 -0.34 3.48
CA ILE A 51 4.63 -0.37 4.93
C ILE A 51 4.68 -1.78 5.51
N VAL A 52 4.10 -2.78 4.82
CA VAL A 52 4.20 -4.19 5.25
C VAL A 52 5.66 -4.66 5.28
N GLY A 53 6.46 -4.30 4.27
CA GLY A 53 7.89 -4.61 4.25
C GLY A 53 8.64 -3.96 5.43
N ILE A 54 8.44 -2.67 5.65
CA ILE A 54 9.08 -1.92 6.76
C ILE A 54 8.70 -2.53 8.12
N THR A 55 7.43 -2.80 8.36
CA THR A 55 6.96 -3.38 9.63
C THR A 55 7.49 -4.79 9.86
N THR A 56 7.63 -5.59 8.80
CA THR A 56 8.27 -6.91 8.87
C THR A 56 9.73 -6.77 9.27
N ASP A 57 10.45 -5.82 8.69
CA ASP A 57 11.88 -5.61 8.97
C ASP A 57 12.12 -4.99 10.36
N LEU A 58 11.20 -4.17 10.86
CA LEU A 58 11.20 -3.72 12.26
C LEU A 58 11.06 -4.90 13.23
N LEU A 59 10.20 -5.88 12.91
CA LEU A 59 10.10 -7.10 13.73
C LEU A 59 11.40 -7.93 13.70
N HIS A 60 12.08 -8.00 12.56
CA HIS A 60 13.41 -8.63 12.46
C HIS A 60 14.47 -7.90 13.30
N LEU A 61 14.41 -6.57 13.41
CA LEU A 61 15.30 -5.79 14.29
C LEU A 61 15.02 -6.08 15.78
N LEU A 62 13.75 -6.22 16.17
CA LEU A 62 13.35 -6.50 17.55
C LEU A 62 13.64 -7.95 17.98
N PHE A 63 13.53 -8.89 17.04
CA PHE A 63 13.65 -10.32 17.30
C PHE A 63 14.61 -10.98 16.29
N PRO A 64 15.92 -10.65 16.35
CA PRO A 64 16.90 -11.22 15.43
C PRO A 64 16.94 -12.75 15.55
N GLY A 65 16.85 -13.44 14.41
CA GLY A 65 16.85 -14.91 14.35
C GLY A 65 15.54 -15.60 14.74
N PHE A 66 14.45 -14.86 15.02
CA PHE A 66 13.15 -15.47 15.32
C PHE A 66 12.36 -15.84 14.06
N PHE A 67 12.41 -14.98 13.03
CA PHE A 67 11.68 -15.16 11.77
C PHE A 67 12.57 -15.68 10.64
N ASP A 68 13.89 -15.72 10.85
CA ASP A 68 14.86 -16.19 9.87
C ASP A 68 15.00 -17.71 9.93
N ASP A 69 14.99 -18.36 8.76
CA ASP A 69 15.32 -19.79 8.65
C ASP A 69 16.83 -20.08 8.85
N LYS A 70 17.65 -19.04 9.06
CA LYS A 70 19.10 -19.13 9.19
C LYS A 70 19.57 -18.86 10.61
N VAL A 71 20.53 -19.67 11.07
CA VAL A 71 21.27 -19.43 12.31
C VAL A 71 22.29 -18.31 12.05
N THR A 72 22.00 -17.09 12.50
CA THR A 72 22.96 -15.99 12.42
C THR A 72 24.08 -16.19 13.43
N HIS A 73 25.33 -16.25 12.96
CA HIS A 73 26.48 -16.26 13.86
C HIS A 73 26.62 -14.90 14.55
N SER A 74 26.96 -14.90 15.85
CA SER A 74 27.04 -13.68 16.65
C SER A 74 27.99 -12.60 16.11
N SER A 75 28.98 -12.99 15.29
CA SER A 75 29.91 -12.09 14.60
C SER A 75 29.29 -11.29 13.45
N GLU A 76 28.19 -11.79 12.86
CA GLU A 76 27.53 -11.19 11.70
C GLU A 76 26.34 -10.32 12.08
N ILE A 77 25.72 -10.60 13.24
CA ILE A 77 24.53 -9.89 13.75
C ILE A 77 24.71 -8.37 13.69
N LYS A 78 25.83 -7.82 14.18
CA LYS A 78 26.04 -6.37 14.19
C LYS A 78 26.00 -5.76 12.78
N MET A 79 26.60 -6.43 11.81
CA MET A 79 26.64 -5.95 10.42
C MET A 79 25.25 -6.05 9.79
N GLU A 80 24.60 -7.21 9.94
CA GLU A 80 23.25 -7.44 9.40
C GLU A 80 22.22 -6.48 10.00
N THR A 81 22.24 -6.28 11.32
CA THR A 81 21.38 -5.30 12.00
C THR A 81 21.63 -3.89 11.49
N ALA A 82 22.89 -3.49 11.26
CA ALA A 82 23.19 -2.16 10.73
C ALA A 82 22.66 -1.96 9.31
N LEU A 83 22.79 -2.96 8.45
CA LEU A 83 22.24 -2.93 7.08
C LEU A 83 20.72 -2.89 7.08
N LEU A 84 20.09 -3.68 7.96
CA LEU A 84 18.64 -3.71 8.09
C LEU A 84 18.11 -2.37 8.63
N MET A 85 18.78 -1.79 9.64
CA MET A 85 18.45 -0.48 10.19
C MET A 85 18.53 0.63 9.12
N ASP A 86 19.61 0.65 8.33
CA ASP A 86 19.78 1.61 7.23
C ASP A 86 18.67 1.47 6.18
N SER A 87 18.35 0.23 5.80
CA SER A 87 17.27 -0.07 4.85
C SER A 87 15.88 0.33 5.37
N VAL A 88 15.61 0.10 6.65
CA VAL A 88 14.36 0.51 7.31
C VAL A 88 14.27 2.03 7.35
N ALA A 89 15.33 2.72 7.78
CA ALA A 89 15.37 4.18 7.83
C ALA A 89 15.08 4.81 6.47
N GLY A 90 15.78 4.39 5.42
CA GLY A 90 15.59 4.94 4.08
C GLY A 90 14.16 4.73 3.54
N ARG A 91 13.62 3.52 3.67
CA ARG A 91 12.26 3.22 3.19
C ARG A 91 11.18 3.90 4.02
N LEU A 92 11.35 4.01 5.33
CA LEU A 92 10.41 4.71 6.21
C LEU A 92 10.39 6.20 5.88
N GLU A 93 11.55 6.83 5.69
CA GLU A 93 11.67 8.24 5.27
C GLU A 93 10.93 8.48 3.94
N ASP A 94 11.04 7.55 2.98
CA ASP A 94 10.35 7.66 1.69
C ASP A 94 8.83 7.51 1.81
N GLU A 95 8.32 6.60 2.64
CA GLU A 95 6.87 6.44 2.86
C GLU A 95 6.28 7.61 3.69
N LEU A 96 7.06 8.17 4.63
CA LEU A 96 6.67 9.37 5.37
C LEU A 96 6.66 10.60 4.46
N LEU A 97 7.64 10.76 3.57
CA LEU A 97 7.65 11.83 2.59
C LEU A 97 6.37 11.82 1.74
N LYS A 98 6.00 10.66 1.19
CA LYS A 98 4.74 10.49 0.44
C LYS A 98 3.50 10.87 1.25
N SER A 99 3.50 10.56 2.55
CA SER A 99 2.41 10.89 3.45
C SER A 99 2.30 12.41 3.66
N ILE A 100 3.43 13.08 3.91
CA ILE A 100 3.51 14.53 4.11
C ILE A 100 3.17 15.27 2.81
N GLU A 101 3.64 14.81 1.66
CA GLU A 101 3.32 15.41 0.36
C GLU A 101 1.84 15.25 -0.01
N ALA A 102 1.21 14.16 0.41
CA ALA A 102 -0.22 13.94 0.22
C ALA A 102 -1.06 14.83 1.15
N GLU A 103 -0.69 14.90 2.43
CA GLU A 103 -1.38 15.70 3.44
C GLU A 103 -0.38 16.19 4.50
N PRO A 104 0.13 17.44 4.38
CA PRO A 104 1.08 17.98 5.33
C PRO A 104 0.42 18.19 6.71
N PRO A 105 1.05 17.75 7.82
CA PRO A 105 0.50 17.92 9.16
C PRO A 105 0.50 19.39 9.65
N ASP A 106 1.45 20.20 9.18
CA ASP A 106 1.58 21.61 9.50
C ASP A 106 2.30 22.41 8.38
N ASP A 107 2.41 23.73 8.55
CA ASP A 107 3.07 24.61 7.59
C ASP A 107 4.60 24.37 7.49
N VAL A 108 5.22 23.83 8.54
CA VAL A 108 6.67 23.53 8.55
C VAL A 108 6.94 22.33 7.66
N ALA A 109 6.18 21.26 7.83
CA ALA A 109 6.21 20.05 7.02
C ALA A 109 5.88 20.35 5.55
N LYS A 110 4.96 21.28 5.29
CA LYS A 110 4.68 21.75 3.94
C LYS A 110 5.87 22.49 3.32
N SER A 111 6.61 23.27 4.11
CA SER A 111 7.74 24.04 3.62
C SER A 111 8.99 23.20 3.34
N ASN A 112 9.21 22.13 4.10
CA ASN A 112 10.35 21.23 3.91
C ASN A 112 10.00 19.77 4.21
N PRO A 113 9.21 19.11 3.34
CA PRO A 113 8.64 17.79 3.63
C PRO A 113 9.70 16.70 3.78
N ARG A 114 10.82 16.81 3.06
CA ARG A 114 11.93 15.85 3.16
C ARG A 114 12.66 15.95 4.49
N ALA A 115 12.92 17.16 4.98
CA ALA A 115 13.56 17.32 6.28
C ALA A 115 12.67 16.79 7.40
N THR A 116 11.37 17.12 7.37
CA THR A 116 10.41 16.60 8.36
C THR A 116 10.29 15.09 8.31
N ALA A 117 10.23 14.47 7.13
CA ALA A 117 10.21 13.01 6.99
C ALA A 117 11.44 12.35 7.62
N ARG A 118 12.62 12.95 7.40
CA ARG A 118 13.89 12.48 7.99
C ARG A 118 13.90 12.63 9.51
N GLU A 119 13.47 13.77 10.03
CA GLU A 119 13.38 14.01 11.48
C GLU A 119 12.48 12.99 12.16
N LEU A 120 11.27 12.77 11.64
CA LEU A 120 10.32 11.79 12.17
C LEU A 120 10.85 10.35 12.08
N THR A 121 11.57 10.02 11.00
CA THR A 121 12.22 8.71 10.85
C THR A 121 13.25 8.48 11.93
N MET A 122 14.10 9.48 12.21
CA MET A 122 15.15 9.39 13.23
C MET A 122 14.61 9.48 14.66
N GLU A 123 13.46 10.11 14.88
CA GLU A 123 12.77 10.09 16.18
C GLU A 123 12.13 8.73 16.48
N PHE A 124 11.61 8.06 15.46
CA PHE A 124 10.95 6.78 15.60
C PHE A 124 11.93 5.61 15.87
N LEU A 125 13.11 5.64 15.25
CA LEU A 125 14.14 4.58 15.35
C LEU A 125 15.06 4.76 16.57
#